data_AF-A0A4R4KJR6-F1
#
_entry.id   AF-A0A4R4KJR6-F1
#
_cell.length_a   1.000
_cell.length_b   1.000
_cell.length_c   1.000
_cell.angle_alpha   90.00
_cell.angle_beta   90.00
_cell.angle_gamma   90.00
#
_symmetry.space_group_name_H-M   'P 1'
#
loop_
_entity.id
_entity.type
_entity.pdbx_description
1 polymer ?
#
loop_
_entity_poly.entity_id
_entity_poly.type
_entity_poly.pdbx_seq_one_letter_code
_entity_poly.pdbx_strand_id
1 'polypeptide(L)'
;MEYRASEALCEILLKNGFVDTTHIPYPGYAKQMKDRGYDPGFMRRKLSFGGPRGRNHILFVEGSFLIYVMGNYIKPGLFFSLRPEELKSVIAFFKCDAFSRSKLFSDHNGKIYELYQVLREMQEEPNFYTQKRYELFREEFDKVKL
;
A
#
# COMPACT_ATOMS: atom_id res chain seq x y z
N MET A 1 14.95 -1.27 -10.09
CA MET A 1 13.64 -1.09 -10.74
C MET A 1 12.77 -0.28 -9.80
N GLU A 2 12.00 0.68 -10.29
CA GLU A 2 11.07 1.48 -9.47
C GLU A 2 9.64 1.26 -9.94
N TYR A 3 8.69 1.28 -9.00
CA TYR A 3 7.27 1.15 -9.27
C TYR A 3 6.61 2.53 -9.28
N ARG A 4 6.10 2.92 -10.45
CA ARG A 4 5.37 4.17 -10.68
C ARG A 4 3.87 3.91 -10.86
N ALA A 5 3.07 4.97 -10.80
CA ALA A 5 1.66 4.91 -11.19
C ALA A 5 1.53 4.32 -12.60
N SER A 6 0.96 3.12 -12.70
CA SER A 6 0.92 2.32 -13.93
C SER A 6 -0.07 1.17 -13.80
N GLU A 7 -0.47 0.58 -14.92
CA GLU A 7 -1.28 -0.66 -14.91
C GLU A 7 -0.54 -1.81 -14.21
N ALA A 8 0.77 -1.95 -14.47
CA ALA A 8 1.59 -2.99 -13.84
C ALA A 8 1.57 -2.91 -12.30
N LEU A 9 1.68 -1.71 -11.73
CA LEU A 9 1.56 -1.54 -10.28
C LEU A 9 0.15 -1.87 -9.78
N CYS A 10 -0.90 -1.52 -10.54
CA CYS A 10 -2.26 -1.87 -10.18
C CYS A 10 -2.48 -3.38 -10.16
N GLU A 11 -1.97 -4.11 -11.16
CA GLU A 11 -2.03 -5.57 -11.22
C GLU A 11 -1.31 -6.23 -10.03
N ILE A 12 -0.14 -5.71 -9.64
CA ILE A 12 0.59 -6.19 -8.45
C ILE A 12 -0.27 -6.03 -7.19
N LEU A 13 -0.88 -4.86 -7.00
CA LEU A 13 -1.74 -4.60 -5.84
C LEU A 13 -2.96 -5.54 -5.84
N LEU A 14 -3.62 -5.73 -7.00
CA LEU A 14 -4.73 -6.67 -7.14
C LEU A 14 -4.32 -8.11 -6.79
N LYS A 15 -3.16 -8.57 -7.27
CA LYS A 15 -2.60 -9.90 -6.93
C LYS A 15 -2.31 -10.08 -5.43
N ASN A 16 -2.09 -8.98 -4.70
CA ASN A 16 -1.84 -8.98 -3.26
C ASN A 16 -3.09 -8.66 -2.43
N GLY A 17 -4.29 -8.80 -3.00
CA GLY A 17 -5.56 -8.75 -2.27
C GLY A 17 -6.20 -7.37 -2.16
N PHE A 18 -5.69 -6.38 -2.90
CA PHE A 18 -6.43 -5.13 -3.11
C PHE A 18 -7.60 -5.36 -4.06
N VAL A 19 -8.62 -4.52 -3.94
CA VAL A 19 -9.83 -4.55 -4.76
C VAL A 19 -9.96 -3.22 -5.49
N ASP A 20 -10.22 -3.28 -6.79
CA ASP A 20 -10.54 -2.07 -7.56
C ASP A 20 -11.91 -1.52 -7.16
N THR A 21 -11.90 -0.36 -6.52
CA THR A 21 -13.10 0.35 -6.07
C THR A 21 -13.30 1.66 -6.81
N THR A 22 -12.62 1.86 -7.93
CA THR A 22 -12.65 3.12 -8.69
C THR A 22 -14.06 3.53 -9.09
N HIS A 23 -14.92 2.56 -9.40
CA HIS A 23 -16.31 2.80 -9.78
C HIS A 23 -17.16 3.49 -8.70
N ILE A 24 -16.71 3.48 -7.44
CA ILE A 24 -17.42 4.12 -6.32
C ILE A 24 -17.22 5.65 -6.34
N PRO A 25 -15.98 6.19 -6.22
CA PRO A 25 -15.76 7.63 -6.30
C PRO A 25 -15.65 8.17 -7.72
N TYR A 26 -15.30 7.34 -8.70
CA TYR A 26 -14.99 7.75 -10.07
C TYR A 26 -15.62 6.81 -11.12
N PRO A 27 -16.98 6.71 -11.18
CA PRO A 27 -17.66 5.83 -12.13
C PRO A 27 -17.30 6.13 -13.60
N GLY A 28 -17.06 7.40 -13.94
CA GLY A 28 -16.64 7.80 -15.28
C GLY A 28 -15.28 7.22 -15.68
N TYR A 29 -14.27 7.30 -14.81
CA TYR A 29 -12.96 6.68 -15.07
C TYR A 29 -13.05 5.16 -15.09
N ALA A 30 -13.85 4.55 -14.21
CA ALA A 30 -14.06 3.10 -14.23
C ALA A 30 -14.66 2.60 -15.56
N LYS A 31 -15.61 3.35 -16.14
CA LYS A 31 -16.13 3.04 -17.48
C LYS A 31 -15.06 3.19 -18.55
N GLN A 32 -14.34 4.32 -18.56
CA GLN A 32 -13.27 4.57 -19.52
C GLN A 32 -12.17 3.49 -19.46
N MET A 33 -11.77 3.03 -18.28
CA MET A 33 -10.78 1.96 -18.14
C MET A 33 -11.23 0.64 -18.78
N LYS A 34 -12.52 0.32 -18.72
CA LYS A 34 -13.07 -0.87 -19.38
C LYS A 34 -13.03 -0.74 -20.90
N ASP A 35 -13.30 0.46 -21.42
CA ASP A 35 -13.44 0.70 -22.85
C ASP A 35 -12.08 0.87 -23.56
N ARG A 36 -11.11 1.53 -22.91
CA ARG A 36 -9.83 1.94 -23.54
C ARG A 36 -8.57 1.66 -22.71
N GLY A 37 -8.69 0.97 -21.57
CA GLY A 37 -7.57 0.73 -20.66
C GLY A 37 -7.27 1.89 -19.72
N TYR A 38 -6.37 1.66 -18.76
CA TYR A 38 -5.98 2.65 -17.77
C TYR A 38 -4.84 3.53 -18.27
N ASP A 39 -5.02 4.84 -18.16
CA ASP A 39 -3.98 5.84 -18.38
C ASP A 39 -3.62 6.53 -17.06
N PRO A 40 -2.45 6.25 -16.46
CA PRO A 40 -2.08 6.82 -15.18
C PRO A 40 -1.89 8.35 -15.20
N GLY A 41 -1.64 8.96 -16.37
CA GLY A 41 -1.45 10.41 -16.49
C GLY A 41 -2.76 11.20 -16.43
N PHE A 42 -3.88 10.59 -16.79
CA PHE A 42 -5.17 11.29 -16.95
C PHE A 42 -6.32 10.67 -16.16
N MET A 43 -6.18 9.43 -15.69
CA MET A 43 -7.24 8.72 -14.97
C MET A 43 -6.88 8.53 -13.51
N ARG A 44 -7.89 8.70 -12.65
CA ARG A 44 -7.78 8.30 -11.25
C ARG A 44 -8.23 6.86 -11.09
N ARG A 45 -7.49 6.11 -10.28
CA ARG A 45 -7.80 4.72 -9.94
C ARG A 45 -7.68 4.52 -8.44
N LYS A 46 -8.64 3.82 -7.83
CA LYS A 46 -8.67 3.58 -6.39
C LYS A 46 -8.66 2.09 -6.11
N LEU A 47 -7.61 1.63 -5.46
CA LEU A 47 -7.47 0.24 -5.00
C LEU A 47 -7.60 0.21 -3.47
N SER A 48 -8.64 -0.45 -2.96
CA SER A 48 -8.91 -0.56 -1.51
C SER A 48 -8.44 -1.89 -0.95
N PHE A 49 -8.02 -1.90 0.30
CA PHE A 49 -7.69 -3.10 1.05
C PHE A 49 -8.75 -3.41 2.11
N GLY A 50 -9.14 -4.68 2.23
CA GLY A 50 -10.23 -5.09 3.15
C GLY A 50 -11.65 -4.87 2.58
N GLY A 51 -11.77 -4.77 1.25
CA GLY A 51 -13.04 -4.73 0.53
C GLY A 51 -13.52 -3.34 0.08
N PRO A 52 -14.73 -3.25 -0.50
CA PRO A 52 -15.21 -2.05 -1.20
C PRO A 52 -15.36 -0.80 -0.32
N ARG A 53 -15.61 -0.98 0.97
CA ARG A 53 -15.73 0.08 1.98
C ARG A 53 -14.47 0.23 2.85
N GLY A 54 -13.36 -0.37 2.43
CA GLY A 54 -12.10 -0.31 3.13
C GLY A 54 -11.63 1.13 3.33
N ARG A 55 -11.27 1.47 4.58
CA ARG A 55 -10.68 2.76 4.94
C ARG A 55 -9.23 2.90 4.45
N ASN A 56 -8.60 1.76 4.18
CA ASN A 56 -7.25 1.63 3.66
C ASN A 56 -7.29 1.54 2.15
N HIS A 57 -6.59 2.43 1.45
CA HIS A 57 -6.57 2.41 -0.01
C HIS A 57 -5.34 3.11 -0.57
N ILE A 58 -5.02 2.79 -1.82
CA ILE A 58 -4.08 3.53 -2.65
C ILE A 58 -4.88 4.22 -3.75
N LEU A 59 -4.70 5.53 -3.86
CA LEU A 59 -5.35 6.36 -4.86
C LEU A 59 -4.31 6.85 -5.86
N PHE A 60 -4.44 6.43 -7.11
CA PHE A 60 -3.64 6.88 -8.22
C PHE A 60 -4.22 8.17 -8.79
N VAL A 61 -3.38 9.18 -8.99
CA VAL A 61 -3.75 10.51 -9.49
C VAL A 61 -2.62 11.04 -10.37
N GLU A 62 -2.89 11.26 -11.66
CA GLU A 62 -2.06 12.10 -12.55
C GLU A 62 -0.55 11.76 -12.51
N GLY A 63 -0.20 10.49 -12.73
CA GLY A 63 1.17 10.00 -12.73
C GLY A 63 1.79 9.75 -11.34
N SER A 64 1.02 9.98 -10.28
CA SER A 64 1.40 9.78 -8.89
C SER A 64 0.40 8.88 -8.15
N PHE A 65 0.68 8.56 -6.90
CA PHE A 65 -0.28 7.89 -6.03
C PHE A 65 -0.15 8.32 -4.56
N LEU A 66 -1.26 8.18 -3.85
CA LEU A 66 -1.44 8.53 -2.45
C LEU A 66 -1.78 7.26 -1.66
N ILE A 67 -1.11 7.05 -0.54
CA ILE A 67 -1.35 5.90 0.33
C ILE A 67 -2.16 6.34 1.55
N TYR A 68 -3.38 5.85 1.65
CA TYR A 68 -4.29 6.16 2.74
C TYR A 68 -4.38 5.01 3.72
N VAL A 69 -4.06 5.31 4.97
CA VAL A 69 -4.10 4.37 6.09
C VAL A 69 -5.12 4.85 7.12
N MET A 70 -5.90 3.92 7.65
CA MET A 70 -6.89 4.13 8.71
C MET A 70 -8.01 5.15 8.40
N GLY A 71 -8.25 5.52 7.14
CA GLY A 71 -9.40 6.35 6.77
C GLY A 71 -9.14 7.85 6.79
N ASN A 72 -7.98 8.27 6.31
CA ASN A 72 -7.63 9.67 6.03
C ASN A 72 -7.39 10.56 7.27
N TYR A 73 -7.25 9.97 8.48
CA TYR A 73 -6.94 10.75 9.68
C TYR A 73 -5.58 11.44 9.62
N ILE A 74 -4.70 11.01 8.71
CA ILE A 74 -3.39 11.60 8.47
C ILE A 74 -3.26 11.90 6.98
N LYS A 75 -2.64 13.04 6.66
CA LYS A 75 -2.39 13.47 5.29
C LYS A 75 -1.57 12.38 4.58
N PRO A 76 -2.09 11.77 3.51
CA PRO A 76 -1.33 10.77 2.76
C PRO A 76 -0.07 11.40 2.17
N GLY A 77 1.03 10.66 2.17
CA GLY A 77 2.20 11.02 1.37
C GLY A 77 1.86 10.93 -0.12
N LEU A 78 2.37 11.89 -0.90
CA LEU A 78 2.34 11.87 -2.37
C LEU A 78 3.59 11.16 -2.88
N PHE A 79 3.40 10.09 -3.64
CA PHE A 79 4.49 9.27 -4.17
C PHE A 79 4.47 9.30 -5.70
N PHE A 80 5.64 9.47 -6.30
CA PHE A 80 5.84 9.36 -7.75
C PHE A 80 6.42 7.99 -8.11
N SER A 81 7.22 7.41 -7.22
CA SER A 81 7.70 6.04 -7.33
C SER A 81 7.96 5.44 -5.94
N LEU A 82 8.02 4.12 -5.89
CA LEU A 82 8.54 3.34 -4.76
C LEU A 82 9.56 2.33 -5.25
N ARG A 83 10.61 2.10 -4.46
CA ARG A 83 11.53 0.97 -4.63
C ARG A 83 10.83 -0.34 -4.25
N PRO A 84 11.35 -1.50 -4.70
CA PRO A 84 10.71 -2.79 -4.45
C PRO A 84 10.46 -3.06 -2.95
N GLU A 85 11.43 -2.77 -2.09
CA GLU A 85 11.33 -2.99 -0.65
C GLU A 85 10.32 -2.05 0.01
N GLU A 86 10.19 -0.82 -0.49
CA GLU A 86 9.21 0.14 -0.02
C GLU A 86 7.79 -0.30 -0.40
N LEU A 87 7.60 -0.75 -1.65
CA LEU A 87 6.33 -1.31 -2.09
C LEU A 87 5.96 -2.58 -1.31
N LYS A 88 6.93 -3.48 -1.08
CA LYS A 88 6.71 -4.65 -0.22
C LYS A 88 6.29 -4.26 1.18
N SER A 89 6.93 -3.24 1.76
CA SER A 89 6.60 -2.74 3.11
C SER A 89 5.16 -2.26 3.18
N VAL A 90 4.73 -1.48 2.18
CA VAL A 90 3.34 -0.98 2.10
C VAL A 90 2.34 -2.14 2.01
N ILE A 91 2.58 -3.10 1.11
CA ILE A 91 1.67 -4.23 0.92
C ILE A 91 1.62 -5.13 2.16
N ALA A 92 2.78 -5.49 2.72
CA ALA A 92 2.90 -6.29 3.92
C ALA A 92 2.18 -5.64 5.11
N PHE A 93 2.38 -4.33 5.29
CA PHE A 93 1.68 -3.56 6.30
C PHE A 93 0.16 -3.70 6.16
N PHE A 94 -0.40 -3.57 4.96
CA PHE A 94 -1.85 -3.70 4.79
C PHE A 94 -2.36 -5.12 5.10
N LYS A 95 -1.56 -6.16 4.84
CA LYS A 95 -1.91 -7.55 5.11
C LYS A 95 -1.88 -7.92 6.60
N CYS A 96 -1.16 -7.17 7.44
CA CYS A 96 -1.21 -7.33 8.89
C CYS A 96 -2.63 -7.09 9.45
N ASP A 97 -2.93 -7.66 10.62
CA ASP A 97 -4.19 -7.43 11.31
C ASP A 97 -4.35 -5.96 11.77
N ALA A 98 -5.57 -5.57 12.11
CA ALA A 98 -5.88 -4.17 12.44
C ALA A 98 -5.11 -3.63 13.64
N PHE A 99 -4.87 -4.45 14.67
CA PHE A 99 -4.13 -4.04 15.86
C PHE A 99 -2.65 -3.84 15.54
N SER A 100 -2.03 -4.81 14.86
CA SER A 100 -0.64 -4.72 14.43
C SER A 100 -0.41 -3.52 13.52
N ARG A 101 -1.30 -3.26 12.56
CA ARG A 101 -1.24 -2.06 11.70
C ARG A 101 -1.27 -0.77 12.51
N SER A 102 -2.20 -0.64 13.46
CA SER A 102 -2.30 0.57 14.28
C SER A 102 -1.02 0.83 15.08
N LYS A 103 -0.45 -0.23 15.67
CA LYS A 103 0.82 -0.13 16.43
C LYS A 103 2.01 0.17 15.54
N LEU A 104 2.23 -0.58 14.46
CA LEU A 104 3.31 -0.32 13.51
C LEU A 104 3.23 1.09 12.91
N PHE A 105 2.02 1.55 12.59
CA PHE A 105 1.83 2.90 12.08
C PHE A 105 2.22 3.95 13.12
N SER A 106 1.83 3.77 14.39
CA SER A 106 2.17 4.68 15.49
C SER A 106 3.67 4.68 15.79
N ASP A 107 4.28 3.50 15.91
CA ASP A 107 5.69 3.34 16.29
C ASP A 107 6.63 3.99 15.24
N HIS A 108 6.20 4.03 13.98
CA HIS A 108 7.00 4.53 12.86
C HIS A 108 6.48 5.85 12.28
N ASN A 109 5.71 6.63 13.05
CA ASN A 109 5.21 7.96 12.65
C ASN A 109 4.51 7.96 11.27
N GLY A 110 3.80 6.88 10.97
CA GLY A 110 3.07 6.69 9.71
C GLY A 110 3.92 6.37 8.48
N LYS A 111 5.24 6.23 8.61
CA LYS A 111 6.15 5.93 7.50
C LYS A 111 6.19 4.44 7.15
N ILE A 112 5.04 3.90 6.76
CA ILE A 112 4.90 2.46 6.50
C ILE A 112 5.76 1.93 5.35
N TYR A 113 6.21 2.81 4.45
CA TYR A 113 7.10 2.48 3.34
C TYR A 113 8.56 2.28 3.79
N GLU A 114 8.93 2.73 4.99
CA GLU A 114 10.27 2.55 5.58
C GLU A 114 10.37 1.29 6.45
N LEU A 115 9.28 0.53 6.65
CA LEU A 115 9.26 -0.62 7.57
C LEU A 115 10.22 -1.76 7.16
N TYR A 116 10.69 -1.83 5.92
CA TYR A 116 11.77 -2.78 5.56
C TYR A 116 13.07 -2.50 6.32
N GLN A 117 13.30 -1.27 6.80
CA GLN A 117 14.48 -0.93 7.61
C GLN A 117 14.42 -1.63 8.96
N VAL A 118 13.22 -1.74 9.54
CA VAL A 118 12.98 -2.49 10.77
C VAL A 118 13.45 -3.94 10.64
N LEU A 119 13.26 -4.57 9.47
CA LEU A 119 13.71 -5.94 9.26
C LEU A 119 15.23 -6.09 9.31
N ARG A 120 15.98 -5.03 8.95
CA ARG A 120 17.44 -5.00 9.08
C ARG A 120 17.83 -4.75 10.53
N GLU A 121 17.21 -3.77 11.17
CA GLU A 121 17.46 -3.45 12.58
C GLU A 121 17.11 -4.61 13.52
N MET A 122 16.11 -5.43 13.18
CA MET A 122 15.80 -6.68 13.88
C MET A 122 16.95 -7.69 13.87
N GLN A 123 17.77 -7.70 12.82
CA GLN A 123 18.93 -8.60 12.73
C GLN A 123 20.11 -8.05 13.54
N GLU A 124 20.28 -6.73 13.54
CA GLU A 124 21.37 -6.04 14.24
C GLU A 124 21.11 -5.98 15.76
N GLU A 125 19.86 -5.71 16.16
CA GLU A 125 19.46 -5.51 17.55
C GLU A 125 18.13 -6.23 17.89
N PRO A 126 18.11 -7.57 17.94
CA PRO A 126 16.88 -8.36 18.09
C PRO A 126 16.10 -8.07 19.39
N ASN A 127 16.76 -7.56 20.43
CA ASN A 127 16.14 -7.30 21.73
C ASN A 127 15.14 -6.14 21.73
N PHE A 128 15.23 -5.21 20.76
CA PHE A 128 14.29 -4.08 20.66
C PHE A 128 12.99 -4.44 19.94
N TYR A 129 13.00 -5.51 19.13
CA TYR A 129 11.92 -5.89 18.23
C TYR A 129 11.25 -7.21 18.62
N THR A 130 11.00 -7.38 19.92
CA THR A 130 10.46 -8.62 20.50
C THR A 130 8.96 -8.76 20.39
N GLN A 131 8.25 -7.71 19.95
CA GLN A 131 6.80 -7.73 19.92
C GLN A 131 6.29 -8.42 18.64
N LYS A 132 5.30 -9.31 18.81
CA LYS A 132 4.69 -10.14 17.77
C LYS A 132 4.32 -9.40 16.47
N ARG A 133 3.99 -8.11 16.53
CA ARG A 133 3.67 -7.28 15.35
C ARG A 133 4.82 -7.24 14.33
N TYR A 134 6.07 -7.26 14.77
CA TYR A 134 7.25 -7.24 13.90
C TYR A 134 7.48 -8.59 13.22
N GLU A 135 7.25 -9.69 13.94
CA GLU A 135 7.27 -11.04 13.37
C GLU A 135 6.18 -11.21 12.30
N LEU A 136 4.94 -10.79 12.60
CA LEU A 136 3.84 -10.82 11.65
C LEU A 136 4.13 -9.96 10.41
N PHE A 137 4.71 -8.78 10.60
CA PHE A 137 5.12 -7.92 9.49
C PHE A 137 6.17 -8.60 8.61
N ARG A 138 7.21 -9.20 9.20
CA ARG A 138 8.24 -9.95 8.47
C ARG A 138 7.63 -11.08 7.64
N GLU A 139 6.75 -11.88 8.25
CA GLU A 139 6.08 -12.98 7.55
C GLU A 139 5.25 -12.48 6.37
N GLU A 140 4.51 -11.37 6.52
CA GLU A 140 3.76 -10.80 5.42
C GLU A 140 4.65 -10.17 4.36
N PHE A 141 5.79 -9.59 4.74
CA PHE A 141 6.80 -9.03 3.84
C PHE A 141 7.38 -10.09 2.91
N ASP A 142 7.73 -11.26 3.46
CA ASP A 142 8.30 -12.37 2.70
C ASP A 142 7.28 -12.99 1.73
N LYS A 143 5.98 -12.91 2.04
CA LYS A 143 4.88 -13.40 1.19
C LYS A 143 4.48 -12.42 0.08
N VAL A 144 4.96 -11.18 0.06
CA VAL A 144 4.58 -10.20 -0.96
C VAL A 144 5.14 -10.59 -2.33
N LYS A 145 4.25 -10.64 -3.32
CA LYS A 145 4.60 -10.92 -4.72
C LYS A 145 4.68 -9.60 -5.49
N LEU A 146 5.85 -9.26 -6.01
CA LEU A 146 6.06 -8.11 -6.89
C LEU A 146 6.19 -8.53 -8.35
#